data_AF-A0A4V2BDE0-F1
#
_entry.id   AF-A0A4V2BDE0-F1
#
_cell.length_a   1.000
_cell.length_b   1.000
_cell.length_c   1.000
_cell.angle_alpha   90.00
_cell.angle_beta   90.00
_cell.angle_gamma   90.00
#
_symmetry.space_group_name_H-M   'P 1'
#
loop_
_entity.id
_entity.type
_entity.pdbx_description
1 polymer ?
#
loop_
_entity_poly.entity_id
_entity_poly.type
_entity_poly.pdbx_seq_one_letter_code
_entity_poly.pdbx_strand_id
1 'polypeptide(L)'
;KEHNWQTDETGQFLKVNAMGLLRLKAAVGDFDQFVGSKKLLNQIRSKLEFNEDTIVPSLAHTKLKLREYQFHGVQWMWWLYENQLHGLLADEMGLGKTHQAMALLSAIQVKKPNAKFVVISPTTVLDHWEDKVANFCPNLKVLKHHGPKRSQNIKKMMDDHDLVS
;
A
#
# COMPACT_ATOMS: atom_id res chain seq x y z
N LYS A 1 15.96 14.88 7.39
CA LYS A 1 15.81 16.18 6.68
C LYS A 1 14.53 16.83 7.20
N GLU A 2 14.65 17.96 7.89
CA GLU A 2 13.55 18.63 8.59
C GLU A 2 12.41 19.00 7.62
N HIS A 3 11.21 18.54 7.92
CA HIS A 3 9.99 18.94 7.21
C HIS A 3 9.50 20.27 7.83
N ASN A 4 9.76 21.39 7.14
CA ASN A 4 9.37 22.74 7.54
C ASN A 4 7.86 22.95 7.38
N TRP A 5 7.09 22.63 8.42
CA TRP A 5 5.72 23.10 8.58
C TRP A 5 5.76 24.48 9.23
N GLN A 6 5.25 25.49 8.54
CA GLN A 6 5.22 26.87 9.01
C GLN A 6 3.79 27.24 9.38
N THR A 7 3.62 28.02 10.44
CA THR A 7 2.35 28.73 10.68
C THR A 7 2.44 30.12 10.08
N ASP A 8 1.29 30.76 9.83
CA ASP A 8 1.26 32.19 9.60
C ASP A 8 1.69 32.97 10.86
N GLU A 9 1.89 34.28 10.73
CA GLU A 9 2.38 35.16 11.80
C GLU A 9 1.45 35.20 13.01
N THR A 10 0.17 34.88 12.82
CA THR A 10 -0.85 34.81 13.89
C THR A 10 -0.91 33.44 14.57
N GLY A 11 -0.31 32.41 13.97
CA GLY A 11 -0.42 31.02 14.44
C GLY A 11 -1.79 30.39 14.24
N GLN A 12 -2.72 31.06 13.55
CA GLN A 12 -4.08 30.55 13.27
C GLN A 12 -4.12 29.61 12.06
N PHE A 13 -3.21 29.77 11.11
CA PHE A 13 -3.23 29.02 9.85
C PHE A 13 -1.95 28.20 9.68
N LEU A 14 -2.12 26.91 9.37
CA LEU A 14 -1.03 26.01 9.03
C LEU A 14 -0.70 26.16 7.53
N LYS A 15 0.52 26.57 7.20
CA LYS A 15 1.02 26.52 5.82
C LYS A 15 1.42 25.09 5.49
N VAL A 16 0.70 24.51 4.54
CA VAL A 16 0.92 23.15 4.07
C VAL A 16 1.18 23.17 2.58
N ASN A 17 2.20 22.44 2.11
CA ASN A 17 2.38 22.22 0.68
C ASN A 17 1.34 21.20 0.16
N ALA A 18 1.15 21.12 -1.15
CA ALA A 18 0.13 20.25 -1.75
C ALA A 18 0.21 18.79 -1.28
N MET A 19 1.43 18.26 -1.08
CA MET A 19 1.65 16.91 -0.58
C MET A 19 1.25 16.76 0.89
N GLY A 20 1.58 17.74 1.72
CA GLY A 20 1.15 17.78 3.11
C GLY A 20 -0.36 17.90 3.24
N LEU A 21 -1.03 18.60 2.31
CA LEU A 21 -2.49 18.73 2.29
C LEU A 21 -3.15 17.40 1.88
N LEU A 22 -2.60 16.71 0.87
CA LEU A 22 -3.03 15.36 0.49
C LEU A 22 -2.90 14.37 1.66
N ARG A 23 -1.78 14.45 2.39
CA ARG A 23 -1.56 13.66 3.60
C ARG A 23 -2.55 13.99 4.72
N LEU A 24 -2.81 15.27 4.94
CA LEU A 24 -3.76 15.72 5.97
C LEU A 24 -5.18 15.25 5.63
N LYS A 25 -5.59 15.37 4.35
CA LYS A 25 -6.86 14.83 3.85
C LYS A 25 -6.94 13.31 4.00
N ALA A 26 -5.89 12.58 3.64
CA ALA A 26 -5.87 11.12 3.81
C ALA A 26 -6.00 10.69 5.28
N ALA A 27 -5.35 11.41 6.20
CA ALA A 27 -5.33 11.08 7.61
C ALA A 27 -6.59 11.52 8.38
N VAL A 28 -7.23 12.62 7.97
CA VAL A 28 -8.31 13.28 8.73
C VAL A 28 -9.67 13.21 8.00
N GLY A 29 -9.71 12.78 6.74
CA GLY A 29 -10.93 12.66 5.92
C GLY A 29 -11.23 13.92 5.09
N ASP A 30 -12.48 14.09 4.64
CA ASP A 30 -12.91 15.37 4.05
C ASP A 30 -13.35 16.33 5.15
N PHE A 31 -12.83 17.56 5.11
CA PHE A 31 -13.14 18.64 6.05
C PHE A 31 -13.07 19.99 5.33
N ASP A 32 -14.06 20.85 5.59
CA ASP A 32 -14.16 22.18 4.97
C ASP A 32 -13.28 23.23 5.68
N GLN A 33 -13.10 23.11 6.99
CA GLN A 33 -12.18 23.94 7.78
C GLN A 33 -11.55 23.13 8.91
N PHE A 34 -10.27 23.37 9.15
CA PHE A 34 -9.52 22.76 10.25
C PHE A 34 -8.83 23.84 11.07
N VAL A 35 -9.30 24.06 12.30
CA VAL A 35 -8.68 24.96 13.27
C VAL A 35 -8.15 24.12 14.42
N GLY A 36 -6.82 24.00 14.50
CA GLY A 36 -6.15 23.06 15.42
C GLY A 36 -5.12 23.74 16.30
N SER A 37 -5.09 23.40 17.58
CA SER A 37 -4.01 23.79 18.48
C SER A 37 -2.68 23.11 18.10
N LYS A 38 -1.53 23.68 18.50
CA LYS A 38 -0.20 23.06 18.32
C LYS A 38 -0.13 21.59 18.73
N LYS A 39 -0.94 21.18 19.73
CA LYS A 39 -1.05 19.79 20.20
C LYS A 39 -1.63 18.85 19.12
N LEU A 40 -2.65 19.29 18.39
CA LEU A 40 -3.27 18.52 17.32
C LEU A 40 -2.36 18.42 16.09
N LEU A 41 -1.62 19.49 15.78
CA LEU A 41 -0.60 19.48 14.73
C LEU A 41 0.51 18.47 15.01
N ASN A 42 0.98 18.39 16.26
CA ASN A 42 1.97 17.41 16.67
C ASN A 42 1.43 15.97 16.59
N GLN A 43 0.15 15.75 16.91
CA GLN A 43 -0.51 14.44 16.74
C GLN A 43 -0.59 14.04 15.26
N ILE A 44 -0.99 14.96 14.38
CA ILE A 44 -1.04 14.70 12.93
C ILE A 44 0.36 14.41 12.40
N ARG A 45 1.37 15.20 12.80
CA ARG A 45 2.78 14.97 12.42
C ARG A 45 3.24 13.57 12.78
N SER A 46 3.01 13.14 14.02
CA SER A 46 3.42 11.81 14.48
C SER A 46 2.75 10.67 13.72
N LYS A 47 1.53 10.88 13.19
CA LYS A 47 0.85 9.88 12.34
C LYS A 47 1.32 9.88 10.89
N LEU A 48 1.84 11.02 10.41
CA LEU A 48 2.31 11.21 9.03
C LEU A 48 3.80 10.88 8.82
N GLU A 49 4.54 10.61 9.90
CA GLU A 49 5.90 10.11 9.85
C GLU A 49 5.88 8.58 9.87
N PHE A 50 6.60 7.96 8.93
CA PHE A 50 6.82 6.52 8.94
C PHE A 50 7.70 6.15 10.14
N ASN A 51 7.29 5.14 10.90
CA ASN A 51 8.12 4.52 11.94
C ASN A 51 8.43 3.07 11.54
N GLU A 52 9.69 2.67 11.65
CA GLU A 52 10.19 1.31 11.40
C GLU A 52 9.58 0.27 12.34
N ASP A 53 8.98 0.68 13.47
CA ASP A 53 8.22 -0.19 14.37
C ASP A 53 6.81 -0.55 13.84
N THR A 54 6.50 -0.23 12.59
CA THR A 54 5.20 -0.54 11.99
C THR A 54 4.98 -2.06 11.99
N ILE A 55 3.93 -2.50 12.71
CA ILE A 55 3.57 -3.91 12.83
C ILE A 55 2.76 -4.34 11.59
N VAL A 56 3.35 -5.23 10.80
CA VAL A 56 2.69 -5.86 9.65
C VAL A 56 1.95 -7.12 10.13
N PRO A 57 0.72 -7.39 9.65
CA PRO A 57 0.03 -8.65 9.90
C PRO A 57 0.88 -9.87 9.56
N SER A 58 0.64 -10.97 10.30
CA SER A 58 1.41 -12.20 10.13
C SER A 58 1.31 -12.77 8.72
N LEU A 59 2.48 -13.00 8.11
CA LEU A 59 2.62 -13.64 6.81
C LEU A 59 2.82 -15.17 6.92
N ALA A 60 2.58 -15.77 8.09
CA ALA A 60 2.82 -17.20 8.34
C ALA A 60 1.96 -18.15 7.47
N HIS A 61 0.86 -17.66 6.90
CA HIS A 61 0.02 -18.38 5.96
C HIS A 61 0.61 -18.41 4.52
N THR A 62 1.70 -17.67 4.29
CA THR A 62 2.45 -17.64 3.03
C THR A 62 3.74 -18.45 3.15
N LYS A 63 4.36 -18.77 2.02
CA LYS A 63 5.71 -19.37 1.96
C LYS A 63 6.80 -18.31 1.74
N LEU A 64 6.48 -17.02 1.89
CA LEU A 64 7.43 -15.93 1.68
C LEU A 64 8.52 -15.93 2.74
N LYS A 65 9.78 -15.85 2.30
CA LYS A 65 10.96 -15.65 3.16
C LYS A 65 11.62 -14.34 2.76
N LEU A 66 11.21 -13.26 3.42
CA LEU A 66 11.70 -11.91 3.14
C LEU A 66 13.07 -11.69 3.78
N ARG A 67 13.96 -11.02 3.05
CA ARG A 67 15.18 -10.44 3.63
C ARG A 67 14.81 -9.21 4.48
N GLU A 68 15.69 -8.82 5.39
CA GLU A 68 15.44 -7.67 6.28
C GLU A 68 15.07 -6.40 5.52
N TYR A 69 15.82 -6.05 4.47
CA TYR A 69 15.50 -4.89 3.62
C TYR A 69 14.15 -5.03 2.90
N GLN A 70 13.75 -6.25 2.52
CA GLN A 70 12.45 -6.48 1.90
C GLN A 70 11.32 -6.32 2.92
N PHE A 71 11.55 -6.80 4.15
CA PHE A 71 10.60 -6.64 5.23
C PHE A 71 10.42 -5.16 5.58
N HIS A 72 11.49 -4.38 5.62
CA HIS A 72 11.43 -2.93 5.80
C HIS A 72 10.59 -2.25 4.70
N GLY A 73 10.81 -2.62 3.44
CA GLY A 73 9.97 -2.15 2.31
C GLY A 73 8.48 -2.52 2.50
N VAL A 74 8.19 -3.71 3.01
CA VAL A 74 6.80 -4.12 3.34
C VAL A 74 6.23 -3.32 4.51
N GLN A 75 7.00 -3.05 5.55
CA GLN A 75 6.57 -2.20 6.68
C GLN A 75 6.22 -0.80 6.20
N TRP A 76 7.05 -0.23 5.31
CA TRP A 76 6.78 1.06 4.69
C TRP A 76 5.50 1.05 3.85
N MET A 77 5.32 0.05 2.98
CA MET A 77 4.10 -0.08 2.19
C MET A 77 2.85 -0.34 3.04
N TRP A 78 2.97 -1.10 4.12
CA TRP A 78 1.89 -1.33 5.07
C TRP A 78 1.50 -0.04 5.79
N TRP A 79 2.48 0.76 6.22
CA TRP A 79 2.22 2.08 6.79
C TRP A 79 1.50 3.00 5.81
N LEU A 80 1.90 3.00 4.52
CA LEU A 80 1.19 3.74 3.48
C LEU A 80 -0.26 3.27 3.37
N TYR A 81 -0.48 1.96 3.33
CA TYR A 81 -1.82 1.37 3.26
C TYR A 81 -2.72 1.80 4.43
N GLU A 82 -2.22 1.70 5.66
CA GLU A 82 -2.97 2.07 6.87
C GLU A 82 -3.34 3.57 6.91
N ASN A 83 -2.52 4.41 6.28
CA ASN A 83 -2.72 5.85 6.20
C ASN A 83 -3.38 6.32 4.89
N GLN A 84 -3.85 5.40 4.04
CA GLN A 84 -4.49 5.72 2.75
C GLN A 84 -3.59 6.56 1.82
N LEU A 85 -2.28 6.32 1.90
CA LEU A 85 -1.27 6.97 1.07
C LEU A 85 -0.84 6.04 -0.06
N HIS A 86 -0.38 6.66 -1.14
CA HIS A 86 0.21 5.97 -2.28
C HIS A 86 1.73 6.18 -2.28
N GLY A 87 2.47 5.22 -2.81
CA GLY A 87 3.92 5.27 -2.86
C GLY A 87 4.49 4.60 -4.10
N LEU A 88 5.72 4.99 -4.45
CA LEU A 88 6.51 4.34 -5.49
C LEU A 88 7.64 3.55 -4.80
N LEU A 89 7.62 2.23 -4.94
CA LEU A 89 8.72 1.39 -4.49
C LEU A 89 9.84 1.43 -5.53
N ALA A 90 10.87 2.22 -5.25
CA ALA A 90 11.96 2.55 -6.19
C ALA A 90 13.23 1.71 -5.98
N ASP A 91 13.13 0.54 -5.34
CA ASP A 91 14.26 -0.37 -5.16
C ASP A 91 14.89 -0.77 -6.50
N GLU A 92 16.19 -1.06 -6.51
CA GLU A 92 16.86 -1.51 -7.73
C GLU A 92 16.26 -2.82 -8.26
N MET A 93 16.50 -3.09 -9.55
CA MET A 93 16.07 -4.34 -10.17
C MET A 93 16.75 -5.53 -9.49
N GLY A 94 16.00 -6.60 -9.23
CA GLY A 94 16.53 -7.80 -8.56
C GLY A 94 16.33 -7.85 -7.04
N LEU A 95 16.01 -6.74 -6.37
CA LEU A 95 15.73 -6.74 -4.91
C LEU A 95 14.40 -7.40 -4.51
N GLY A 96 13.65 -7.96 -5.46
CA GLY A 96 12.46 -8.75 -5.17
C GLY A 96 11.21 -7.92 -4.86
N LYS A 97 11.02 -6.77 -5.54
CA LYS A 97 9.80 -5.94 -5.45
C LYS A 97 8.49 -6.75 -5.55
N THR A 98 8.45 -7.77 -6.40
CA THR A 98 7.31 -8.70 -6.50
C THR A 98 7.03 -9.43 -5.18
N HIS A 99 8.06 -9.88 -4.46
CA HIS A 99 7.88 -10.54 -3.17
C HIS A 99 7.37 -9.55 -2.11
N GLN A 100 7.88 -8.32 -2.11
CA GLN A 100 7.39 -7.27 -1.21
C GLN A 100 5.92 -6.91 -1.51
N ALA A 101 5.55 -6.80 -2.79
CA ALA A 101 4.17 -6.54 -3.19
C ALA A 101 3.25 -7.69 -2.78
N MET A 102 3.61 -8.95 -3.04
CA MET A 102 2.83 -10.12 -2.60
C MET A 102 2.67 -10.20 -1.08
N ALA A 103 3.72 -9.85 -0.33
CA ALA A 103 3.67 -9.75 1.12
C ALA A 103 2.64 -8.71 1.58
N LEU A 104 2.61 -7.53 0.94
CA LEU A 104 1.60 -6.51 1.21
C LEU A 104 0.18 -7.02 0.94
N LEU A 105 -0.06 -7.65 -0.23
CA LEU A 105 -1.38 -8.19 -0.58
C LEU A 105 -1.85 -9.23 0.45
N SER A 106 -0.95 -10.12 0.86
CA SER A 106 -1.23 -11.16 1.85
C SER A 106 -1.51 -10.56 3.24
N ALA A 107 -0.76 -9.54 3.65
CA ALA A 107 -1.03 -8.81 4.89
C ALA A 107 -2.41 -8.13 4.87
N ILE A 108 -2.79 -7.53 3.74
CA ILE A 108 -4.12 -6.92 3.57
C ILE A 108 -5.21 -8.00 3.66
N GLN A 109 -5.00 -9.18 3.07
CA GLN A 109 -5.97 -10.28 3.13
C GLN A 109 -6.25 -10.75 4.57
N VAL A 110 -5.24 -10.74 5.45
CA VAL A 110 -5.45 -11.05 6.89
C VAL A 110 -6.39 -10.05 7.54
N LYS A 111 -6.27 -8.76 7.23
CA LYS A 111 -7.13 -7.70 7.78
C LYS A 111 -8.49 -7.63 7.08
N LYS A 112 -8.54 -7.96 5.79
CA LYS A 112 -9.71 -7.91 4.92
C LYS A 112 -9.75 -9.18 4.05
N PRO A 113 -10.33 -10.28 4.54
CA PRO A 113 -10.32 -11.58 3.84
C PRO A 113 -10.88 -11.55 2.42
N ASN A 114 -11.86 -10.67 2.17
CA ASN A 114 -12.52 -10.54 0.86
C ASN A 114 -11.93 -9.39 0.01
N ALA A 115 -10.73 -8.91 0.32
CA ALA A 115 -10.07 -7.87 -0.47
C ALA A 115 -9.79 -8.37 -1.89
N LYS A 116 -10.04 -7.49 -2.88
CA LYS A 116 -9.78 -7.76 -4.29
C LYS A 116 -8.66 -6.84 -4.77
N PHE A 117 -7.75 -7.39 -5.55
CA PHE A 117 -6.54 -6.71 -6.01
C PHE A 117 -6.43 -6.77 -7.53
N VAL A 118 -5.77 -5.76 -8.10
CA VAL A 118 -5.43 -5.72 -9.52
C VAL A 118 -3.94 -5.42 -9.62
N VAL A 119 -3.21 -6.27 -10.34
CA VAL A 119 -1.80 -6.05 -10.68
C VAL A 119 -1.71 -5.82 -12.17
N ILE A 120 -1.29 -4.61 -12.56
CA ILE A 120 -1.07 -4.26 -13.96
C ILE A 120 0.41 -4.39 -14.25
N SER A 121 0.76 -5.18 -15.25
CA SER A 121 2.16 -5.40 -15.63
C SER A 121 2.29 -5.68 -17.13
N PRO A 122 3.50 -5.55 -17.72
CA PRO A 122 3.74 -5.96 -19.10
C PRO A 122 3.35 -7.42 -19.33
N THR A 123 2.83 -7.74 -20.52
CA THR A 123 2.39 -9.11 -20.87
C THR A 123 3.46 -10.17 -20.59
N THR A 124 4.74 -9.83 -20.79
CA THR A 124 5.89 -10.73 -20.62
C THR A 124 6.12 -11.18 -19.19
N VAL A 125 5.55 -10.51 -18.19
CA VAL A 125 5.72 -10.83 -16.77
C VAL A 125 4.45 -11.35 -16.10
N LEU A 126 3.34 -11.49 -16.84
CA LEU A 126 2.09 -12.01 -16.29
C LEU A 126 2.24 -13.45 -15.77
N ASP A 127 2.87 -14.32 -16.56
CA ASP A 127 3.15 -15.71 -16.17
C ASP A 127 4.04 -15.78 -14.93
N HIS A 128 5.04 -14.88 -14.85
CA HIS A 128 5.89 -14.77 -13.68
C HIS A 128 5.10 -14.42 -12.41
N TRP A 129 4.12 -13.53 -12.50
CA TRP A 129 3.25 -13.19 -11.37
C TRP A 129 2.38 -14.38 -10.94
N GLU A 130 1.73 -15.05 -11.90
CA GLU A 130 0.89 -16.23 -11.63
C GLU A 130 1.70 -17.33 -10.92
N ASP A 131 2.87 -17.67 -11.46
CA ASP A 131 3.77 -18.65 -10.87
C ASP A 131 4.20 -18.26 -9.45
N LYS A 132 4.57 -16.99 -9.24
CA LYS A 132 5.02 -16.52 -7.92
C LYS A 132 3.89 -16.56 -6.90
N VAL A 133 2.69 -16.14 -7.26
CA VAL A 133 1.55 -16.16 -6.34
C VAL A 133 1.17 -17.60 -6.01
N ALA A 134 1.08 -18.49 -7.01
CA ALA A 134 0.78 -19.91 -6.78
C ALA A 134 1.82 -20.58 -5.86
N ASN A 135 3.10 -20.25 -6.03
CA ASN A 135 4.18 -20.85 -5.24
C ASN A 135 4.29 -20.27 -3.83
N PHE A 136 4.11 -18.95 -3.66
CA PHE A 136 4.42 -18.27 -2.40
C PHE A 136 3.19 -17.86 -1.59
N CYS A 137 2.05 -17.61 -2.24
CA CYS A 137 0.82 -17.11 -1.61
C CYS A 137 -0.40 -17.93 -2.09
N PRO A 138 -0.47 -19.24 -1.77
CA PRO A 138 -1.48 -20.15 -2.33
C PRO A 138 -2.94 -19.80 -1.96
N ASN A 139 -3.12 -18.94 -0.95
CA ASN A 139 -4.44 -18.46 -0.53
C ASN A 139 -4.96 -17.28 -1.37
N LEU A 140 -4.13 -16.70 -2.24
CA LEU A 140 -4.54 -15.68 -3.20
C LEU A 140 -4.93 -16.36 -4.52
N LYS A 141 -6.22 -16.35 -4.85
CA LYS A 141 -6.71 -16.89 -6.13
C LYS A 141 -6.45 -15.90 -7.26
N VAL A 142 -5.67 -16.30 -8.26
CA VAL A 142 -5.28 -15.43 -9.38
C VAL A 142 -6.13 -15.68 -10.61
N LEU A 143 -6.64 -14.61 -11.21
CA LEU A 143 -7.24 -14.59 -12.54
C LEU A 143 -6.32 -13.84 -13.50
N LYS A 144 -5.74 -14.55 -14.46
CA LYS A 144 -5.03 -13.93 -15.58
C LYS A 144 -6.05 -13.41 -16.61
N HIS A 145 -6.11 -12.11 -16.80
CA HIS A 145 -7.01 -11.43 -17.72
C HIS A 145 -6.24 -10.80 -18.89
N HIS A 146 -5.77 -11.63 -19.82
CA HIS A 146 -5.01 -11.17 -20.99
C HIS A 146 -5.33 -11.96 -22.26
N GLY A 147 -5.12 -11.32 -23.42
CA GLY A 147 -5.19 -11.97 -24.73
C GLY A 147 -6.60 -12.10 -25.33
N PRO A 148 -6.71 -12.66 -26.53
CA PRO A 148 -7.98 -12.77 -27.27
C PRO A 148 -9.01 -13.70 -26.61
N LYS A 149 -8.56 -14.60 -25.73
CA LYS A 149 -9.41 -15.49 -24.93
C LYS A 149 -9.85 -14.89 -23.59
N ARG A 150 -9.57 -13.60 -23.34
CA ARG A 150 -9.99 -12.95 -22.11
C ARG A 150 -11.51 -12.99 -21.99
N SER A 151 -12.02 -13.33 -20.81
CA SER A 151 -13.46 -13.34 -20.56
C SER A 151 -14.03 -11.94 -20.68
N GLN A 152 -15.12 -11.78 -21.44
CA GLN A 152 -15.81 -10.49 -21.52
C GLN A 152 -16.57 -10.16 -20.24
N ASN A 153 -16.78 -11.13 -19.34
CA ASN A 153 -17.58 -10.98 -18.14
C ASN A 153 -16.71 -10.99 -16.87
N ILE A 154 -15.84 -9.98 -16.77
CA ILE A 154 -14.86 -9.82 -15.68
C ILE A 154 -15.55 -9.78 -14.31
N LYS A 155 -16.70 -9.10 -14.20
CA LYS A 155 -17.45 -8.96 -12.95
C LYS A 155 -17.71 -10.31 -12.28
N LYS A 156 -18.22 -11.28 -13.05
CA LYS A 156 -18.52 -12.62 -12.54
C LYS A 156 -17.26 -13.37 -12.10
N MET A 157 -16.13 -13.16 -12.79
CA MET A 157 -14.88 -13.86 -12.43
C MET A 157 -14.19 -13.25 -11.21
N MET A 158 -14.40 -11.94 -10.95
CA MET A 158 -13.88 -11.28 -9.76
C MET A 158 -14.52 -11.78 -8.46
N ASP A 159 -15.70 -12.39 -8.52
CA ASP A 159 -16.32 -13.01 -7.35
C ASP A 159 -15.49 -14.22 -6.86
N ASP A 160 -14.97 -15.02 -7.81
CA ASP A 160 -14.24 -16.27 -7.53
C ASP A 160 -12.73 -16.08 -7.30
N HIS A 161 -12.16 -14.92 -7.65
CA HIS A 161 -10.71 -14.65 -7.63
C HIS A 161 -10.37 -13.41 -6.83
N ASP A 162 -9.19 -13.39 -6.21
CA ASP A 162 -8.74 -12.31 -5.31
C ASP A 162 -7.75 -11.35 -5.97
N LEU A 163 -7.01 -11.82 -6.97
CA LEU A 163 -6.05 -11.03 -7.75
C LEU A 163 -6.34 -11.15 -9.24
N VAL A 164 -6.49 -10.03 -9.94
CA VAL A 164 -6.56 -9.98 -11.40
C VAL A 164 -5.27 -9.41 -11.97
N SER A 165 -4.69 -10.10 -12.95
CA SER A 165 -3.44 -9.74 -13.63
C SER A 165 -3.64 -9.62 -15.13
#